data_AF-A0AAD6YR85-F1
#
_entry.id   AF-A0AAD6YR85-F1
#
_cell.length_a   1.000
_cell.length_b   1.000
_cell.length_c   1.000
_cell.angle_alpha   90.00
_cell.angle_beta   90.00
_cell.angle_gamma   90.00
#
_symmetry.space_group_name_H-M   'P 1'
#
loop_
_entity.id
_entity.type
_entity.pdbx_description
1 polymer ?
#
loop_
_entity_poly.entity_id
_entity_poly.type
_entity_poly.pdbx_seq_one_letter_code
_entity_poly.pdbx_strand_id
1 'polypeptide(L)'
;MRKHVRSEGAWSRRRTMLGERKDRTIDSAVIVDLKHRETAPRSTVAEASRPARQITKKIKAKSRDPSGRKKKNSDRPAKYVNWSTPFAWSAIVAAQRKVGWGYTNIVQELRRVNYDFFQYLKPHTVMGWIVNVGGFSQWSPAVLARADKGNIPGHNKGGRHGILVRNHVTF
;
A
#
# COMPACT_ATOMS: atom_id res chain seq x y z
N MET A 1 -12.22 -62.54 -21.98
CA MET A 1 -11.70 -62.96 -23.31
C MET A 1 -12.45 -62.18 -24.39
N ARG A 2 -11.73 -61.46 -25.27
CA ARG A 2 -12.01 -61.22 -26.72
C ARG A 2 -13.44 -60.77 -27.11
N LYS A 3 -13.74 -59.72 -27.87
CA LYS A 3 -13.09 -58.77 -28.82
C LYS A 3 -14.12 -57.62 -28.98
N HIS A 4 -13.77 -56.34 -29.00
CA HIS A 4 -13.18 -55.56 -30.10
C HIS A 4 -14.08 -55.42 -31.35
N VAL A 5 -14.11 -54.18 -31.89
CA VAL A 5 -14.39 -53.81 -33.31
C VAL A 5 -15.89 -53.73 -33.63
N ARG A 6 -16.50 -52.72 -34.27
CA ARG A 6 -16.20 -51.48 -35.04
C ARG A 6 -17.60 -50.87 -35.33
N SER A 7 -17.88 -49.70 -35.90
CA SER A 7 -17.17 -48.58 -36.50
C SER A 7 -18.27 -47.61 -36.95
N GLU A 8 -17.94 -46.32 -36.97
CA GLU A 8 -18.31 -45.38 -38.05
C GLU A 8 -19.80 -45.11 -38.25
N GLY A 9 -20.26 -43.89 -38.05
CA GLY A 9 -19.62 -42.71 -38.62
C GLY A 9 -20.66 -42.08 -39.53
N ALA A 10 -21.41 -41.15 -38.96
CA ALA A 10 -22.13 -40.18 -39.74
C ALA A 10 -21.11 -39.41 -40.61
N TRP A 11 -21.44 -39.15 -41.88
CA TRP A 11 -21.56 -37.80 -42.42
C TRP A 11 -21.70 -37.81 -43.95
N SER A 12 -22.61 -36.94 -44.40
CA SER A 12 -22.52 -36.15 -45.62
C SER A 12 -22.88 -36.82 -46.95
N ARG A 13 -23.88 -36.22 -47.63
CA ARG A 13 -23.58 -35.49 -48.86
C ARG A 13 -24.72 -34.55 -49.28
N ARG A 14 -24.30 -33.29 -49.46
CA ARG A 14 -24.69 -32.30 -50.49
C ARG A 14 -26.05 -31.62 -50.32
N ARG A 15 -26.13 -30.32 -50.04
CA ARG A 15 -25.60 -29.12 -50.77
C ARG A 15 -26.32 -28.88 -52.09
N THR A 16 -27.18 -27.85 -52.10
CA THR A 16 -27.23 -26.69 -53.04
C THR A 16 -28.25 -25.69 -52.43
N MET A 17 -27.87 -24.49 -51.94
CA MET A 17 -27.43 -23.28 -52.68
C MET A 17 -28.60 -22.76 -53.56
N LEU A 18 -29.11 -21.52 -53.51
CA LEU A 18 -28.62 -20.23 -53.06
C LEU A 18 -29.84 -19.31 -52.79
N GLY A 19 -29.80 -18.55 -51.70
CA GLY A 19 -30.67 -17.40 -51.45
C GLY A 19 -29.79 -16.30 -50.89
N GLU A 20 -29.52 -15.31 -51.74
CA GLU A 20 -28.60 -14.20 -51.55
C GLU A 20 -28.80 -13.48 -50.22
N ARG A 21 -27.75 -13.46 -49.38
CA ARG A 21 -27.60 -12.49 -48.30
C ARG A 21 -26.41 -11.60 -48.63
N LYS A 22 -26.67 -10.30 -48.63
CA LYS A 22 -25.67 -9.24 -48.72
C LYS A 22 -24.69 -9.36 -47.54
N ASP A 23 -23.55 -9.99 -47.80
CA ASP A 23 -22.38 -9.87 -46.94
C ASP A 23 -21.91 -8.41 -46.99
N ARG A 24 -22.03 -7.72 -45.85
CA ARG A 24 -21.19 -6.57 -45.56
C ARG A 24 -19.83 -7.13 -45.21
N THR A 25 -18.94 -7.15 -46.20
CA THR A 25 -17.51 -7.30 -45.97
C THR A 25 -17.08 -6.16 -45.04
N ILE A 26 -16.84 -6.50 -43.78
CA ILE A 26 -16.11 -5.63 -42.86
C ILE A 26 -14.66 -5.80 -43.26
N ASP A 27 -14.08 -4.77 -43.87
CA ASP A 27 -12.67 -4.70 -44.22
C ASP A 27 -11.81 -5.06 -43.01
N SER A 28 -11.19 -6.23 -43.04
CA SER A 28 -10.23 -6.73 -42.05
C SER A 28 -8.86 -6.06 -42.17
N ALA A 29 -8.84 -4.77 -42.53
CA ALA A 29 -7.65 -3.93 -42.69
C ALA A 29 -7.49 -2.88 -41.56
N VAL A 30 -8.16 -3.08 -40.42
CA VAL A 30 -7.99 -2.24 -39.22
C VAL A 30 -7.65 -3.12 -38.00
N ILE A 31 -6.63 -3.97 -38.14
CA ILE A 31 -5.95 -4.61 -37.00
C ILE A 31 -4.46 -4.37 -37.15
N VAL A 32 -4.05 -3.10 -37.15
CA VAL A 32 -2.69 -2.68 -36.84
C VAL A 32 -2.81 -1.42 -35.99
N ASP A 33 -2.00 -1.36 -34.92
CA ASP A 33 -1.83 -0.22 -34.01
C ASP A 33 -2.76 -0.13 -32.78
N LEU A 34 -2.87 -1.24 -32.04
CA LEU A 34 -2.98 -1.19 -30.56
C LEU A 34 -1.60 -0.86 -29.95
N LYS A 35 -1.01 0.26 -30.36
CA LYS A 35 0.09 0.89 -29.62
C LYS A 35 -0.48 1.56 -28.39
N HIS A 36 0.23 1.37 -27.29
CA HIS A 36 0.08 2.04 -26.01
C HIS A 36 -0.61 3.41 -26.09
N ARG A 37 -1.92 3.43 -25.81
CA ARG A 37 -2.55 4.65 -25.33
C ARG A 37 -2.18 4.78 -23.86
N GLU A 38 -1.00 5.35 -23.62
CA GLU A 38 -0.66 5.92 -22.33
C GLU A 38 -1.84 6.78 -21.89
N THR A 39 -2.48 6.39 -20.79
CA THR A 39 -3.41 7.26 -20.09
C THR A 39 -2.60 8.47 -19.63
N ALA A 40 -2.69 9.57 -20.38
CA ALA A 40 -2.14 10.85 -19.95
C ALA A 40 -2.61 11.11 -18.50
N PRO A 41 -1.71 11.45 -17.57
CA PRO A 41 -2.13 11.72 -16.21
C PRO A 41 -3.07 12.92 -16.26
N ARG A 42 -4.32 12.73 -15.82
CA ARG A 42 -5.23 13.84 -15.54
C ARG A 42 -4.55 14.70 -14.48
N SER A 43 -3.90 15.77 -14.92
CA SER A 43 -3.33 16.77 -14.01
C SER A 43 -4.49 17.28 -13.16
N THR A 44 -4.42 17.01 -11.88
CA THR A 44 -5.34 17.64 -10.94
C THR A 44 -5.12 19.15 -11.05
N VAL A 45 -6.19 19.95 -11.03
CA VAL A 45 -6.12 21.43 -11.13
C VAL A 45 -5.12 22.01 -10.10
N ALA A 46 -4.92 21.31 -8.98
CA ALA A 46 -3.93 21.63 -7.95
C ALA A 46 -2.45 21.38 -8.34
N GLU A 47 -2.16 20.51 -9.30
CA GLU A 47 -0.81 20.34 -9.86
C GLU A 47 -0.49 21.39 -10.93
N ALA A 48 -1.50 21.88 -11.65
CA ALA A 48 -1.36 22.99 -12.61
C ALA A 48 -1.08 24.33 -11.91
N SER A 49 -1.62 24.54 -10.70
CA SER A 49 -1.42 25.78 -9.92
C SER A 49 -0.05 25.88 -9.22
N ARG A 50 0.84 24.90 -9.39
CA ARG A 50 2.18 24.87 -8.76
C ARG A 50 3.30 24.94 -9.81
N PRO A 51 3.44 26.04 -10.56
CA PRO A 51 4.42 26.18 -11.63
C PRO A 51 5.87 25.96 -11.15
N ALA A 52 6.17 26.34 -9.91
CA ALA A 52 7.50 26.16 -9.30
C ALA A 52 7.97 24.69 -9.25
N ARG A 53 7.06 23.72 -9.09
CA ARG A 53 7.44 22.29 -9.09
C ARG A 53 7.82 21.78 -10.48
N GLN A 54 7.15 22.28 -11.51
CA GLN A 54 7.49 21.91 -12.89
C GLN A 54 8.78 22.57 -13.33
N ILE A 55 8.99 23.83 -12.94
CA ILE A 55 10.22 24.58 -13.21
C ILE A 55 11.42 23.92 -12.52
N THR A 56 11.33 23.56 -11.23
CA THR A 56 12.40 22.85 -10.52
C THR A 56 12.69 21.46 -11.10
N LYS A 57 11.66 20.71 -11.55
CA LYS A 57 11.86 19.46 -12.29
C LYS A 57 12.59 19.68 -13.62
N LYS A 58 12.21 20.70 -14.40
CA LYS A 58 12.84 21.06 -15.67
C LYS A 58 14.29 21.52 -15.48
N ILE A 59 14.57 22.33 -14.45
CA ILE A 59 15.93 22.76 -14.10
C ILE A 59 16.79 21.56 -13.68
N LYS A 60 16.30 20.69 -12.78
CA LYS A 60 17.00 19.46 -12.39
C LYS A 60 17.23 18.48 -13.54
N ALA A 61 16.35 18.47 -14.54
CA ALA A 61 16.52 17.66 -15.74
C ALA A 61 17.60 18.23 -16.67
N LYS A 62 17.69 19.56 -16.80
CA LYS A 62 18.68 20.25 -17.65
C LYS A 62 20.07 20.33 -17.02
N SER A 63 20.18 20.48 -15.70
CA SER A 63 21.45 20.59 -14.97
C SER A 63 22.00 19.24 -14.48
N ARG A 64 21.57 18.13 -15.09
CA ARG A 64 21.94 16.80 -14.63
C ARG A 64 23.35 16.48 -15.11
N ASP A 65 24.32 16.94 -14.32
CA ASP A 65 25.72 16.60 -14.50
C ASP A 65 25.86 15.05 -14.57
N PRO A 66 26.40 14.48 -15.67
CA PRO A 66 26.52 13.03 -15.85
C PRO A 66 27.44 12.37 -14.80
N SER A 67 28.21 13.16 -14.06
CA SER A 67 29.10 12.73 -12.98
C SER A 67 28.39 12.36 -11.67
N GLY A 68 27.07 12.63 -11.54
CA GLY A 68 26.31 12.34 -10.32
C GLY A 68 25.90 10.87 -10.15
N ARG A 69 25.87 10.40 -8.89
CA ARG A 69 25.39 9.03 -8.54
C ARG A 69 23.94 8.84 -9.01
N LYS A 70 23.72 7.89 -9.93
CA LYS A 70 22.38 7.51 -10.40
C LYS A 70 21.49 7.10 -9.23
N LYS A 71 20.28 7.64 -9.16
CA LYS A 71 19.26 7.28 -8.17
C LYS A 71 18.86 5.82 -8.40
N LYS A 72 19.28 4.92 -7.49
CA LYS A 72 19.01 3.48 -7.59
C LYS A 72 17.57 3.11 -7.23
N ASN A 73 16.94 3.86 -6.33
CA ASN A 73 15.60 3.56 -5.81
C ASN A 73 14.60 4.63 -6.23
N SER A 74 13.45 4.21 -6.76
CA SER A 74 12.30 5.09 -6.98
C SER A 74 11.74 5.61 -5.66
N ASP A 75 11.10 6.78 -5.70
CA ASP A 75 10.41 7.32 -4.52
C ASP A 75 9.26 6.38 -4.14
N ARG A 76 9.38 5.74 -2.97
CA ARG A 76 8.31 4.92 -2.40
C ARG A 76 7.46 5.78 -1.46
N PRO A 77 6.12 5.67 -1.50
CA PRO A 77 5.28 6.36 -0.53
C PRO A 77 5.65 5.91 0.89
N ALA A 78 5.87 6.86 1.78
CA ALA A 78 6.13 6.56 3.19
C ALA A 78 4.85 5.96 3.80
N LYS A 79 4.95 4.71 4.29
CA LYS A 79 3.89 4.09 5.08
C LYS A 79 4.06 4.54 6.53
N TYR A 80 3.26 5.50 6.95
CA TYR A 80 3.19 5.90 8.37
C TYR A 80 2.24 4.97 9.11
N VAL A 81 2.78 4.18 10.04
CA VAL A 81 1.98 3.38 10.96
C VAL A 81 1.68 4.23 12.19
N ASN A 82 0.41 4.40 12.52
CA ASN A 82 0.00 5.05 13.76
C ASN A 82 0.08 4.07 14.94
N TRP A 83 1.20 4.09 15.66
CA TRP A 83 1.42 3.24 16.84
C TRP A 83 0.63 3.68 18.07
N SER A 84 0.00 4.86 18.05
CA SER A 84 -0.89 5.36 19.11
C SER A 84 -2.35 4.95 18.89
N THR A 85 -2.63 4.09 17.91
CA THR A 85 -3.97 3.49 17.77
C THR A 85 -4.31 2.68 19.03
N PRO A 86 -5.57 2.67 19.51
CA PRO A 86 -5.93 1.96 20.74
C PRO A 86 -5.50 0.49 20.76
N PHE A 87 -5.59 -0.19 19.61
CA PHE A 87 -5.15 -1.57 19.44
C PHE A 87 -3.63 -1.75 19.58
N ALA A 88 -2.84 -0.92 18.89
CA ALA A 88 -1.38 -1.00 19.01
C ALA A 88 -0.91 -0.61 20.42
N TRP A 89 -1.52 0.43 20.98
CA TRP A 89 -1.16 0.94 22.29
C TRP A 89 -1.46 -0.04 23.42
N SER A 90 -2.62 -0.72 23.39
CA SER A 90 -2.95 -1.74 24.39
C SER A 90 -1.95 -2.90 24.36
N ALA A 91 -1.54 -3.34 23.17
CA ALA A 91 -0.49 -4.36 23.01
C ALA A 91 0.87 -3.89 23.56
N ILE A 92 1.26 -2.63 23.30
CA ILE A 92 2.50 -2.03 23.83
C ILE A 92 2.50 -2.00 25.35
N VAL A 93 1.38 -1.57 25.97
CA VAL A 93 1.24 -1.54 27.43
C VAL A 93 1.26 -2.95 28.00
N ALA A 94 0.57 -3.92 27.37
CA ALA A 94 0.59 -5.31 27.81
C ALA A 94 2.01 -5.92 27.74
N ALA A 95 2.75 -5.65 26.67
CA ALA A 95 4.13 -6.09 26.52
C ALA A 95 5.04 -5.46 27.60
N GLN A 96 4.92 -4.16 27.85
CA GLN A 96 5.66 -3.46 28.90
C GLN A 96 5.37 -4.03 30.29
N ARG A 97 4.11 -4.31 30.62
CA ARG A 97 3.75 -4.95 31.90
C ARG A 97 4.39 -6.33 32.06
N LYS A 98 4.60 -7.05 30.96
CA LYS A 98 5.17 -8.40 30.98
C LYS A 98 6.69 -8.42 31.10
N VAL A 99 7.40 -7.51 30.43
CA VAL A 99 8.87 -7.54 30.33
C VAL A 99 9.57 -6.39 31.06
N GLY A 100 8.81 -5.47 31.66
CA GLY A 100 9.32 -4.26 32.29
C GLY A 100 9.65 -3.16 31.28
N TRP A 101 10.55 -2.25 31.67
CA TRP A 101 10.82 -0.99 30.94
C TRP A 101 11.93 -1.08 29.88
N GLY A 102 12.50 -2.27 29.65
CA GLY A 102 13.51 -2.45 28.61
C GLY A 102 12.90 -2.32 27.21
N TYR A 103 13.14 -1.19 26.53
CA TYR A 103 12.55 -0.90 25.20
C TYR A 103 12.83 -1.98 24.15
N THR A 104 14.02 -2.59 24.16
CA THR A 104 14.35 -3.72 23.27
C THR A 104 13.50 -4.94 23.58
N ASN A 105 13.34 -5.26 24.87
CA ASN A 105 12.53 -6.40 25.32
C ASN A 105 11.06 -6.21 24.97
N ILE A 106 10.54 -4.97 25.12
CA ILE A 106 9.17 -4.62 24.73
C ILE A 106 8.96 -4.90 23.24
N VAL A 107 9.86 -4.44 22.37
CA VAL A 107 9.74 -4.67 20.92
C VAL A 107 9.88 -6.15 20.56
N GLN A 108 10.77 -6.88 21.23
CA GLN A 108 10.90 -8.33 21.03
C GLN A 108 9.62 -9.07 21.41
N GLU A 109 9.00 -8.74 22.55
CA GLU A 109 7.75 -9.36 22.98
C GLU A 109 6.60 -9.03 22.01
N LEU A 110 6.51 -7.77 21.55
CA LEU A 110 5.52 -7.37 20.55
C LEU A 110 5.65 -8.16 19.25
N ARG A 111 6.88 -8.35 18.76
CA ARG A 111 7.15 -9.13 17.55
C ARG A 111 6.91 -10.62 17.76
N ARG A 112 7.12 -11.14 18.98
CA ARG A 112 6.80 -12.52 19.33
C ARG A 112 5.29 -12.79 19.29
N VAL A 113 4.49 -11.81 19.73
CA VAL A 113 3.02 -11.90 19.72
C VAL A 113 2.44 -11.68 18.32
N ASN A 114 2.92 -10.68 17.58
CA ASN A 114 2.47 -10.41 16.22
C ASN A 114 3.61 -9.80 15.39
N TYR A 115 4.35 -10.65 14.70
CA TYR A 115 5.49 -10.23 13.89
C TYR A 115 5.07 -9.30 12.75
N ASP A 116 4.02 -9.65 12.01
CA ASP A 116 3.63 -8.95 10.78
C ASP A 116 3.26 -7.48 11.04
N PHE A 117 2.58 -7.21 12.17
CA PHE A 117 2.19 -5.86 12.54
C PHE A 117 3.36 -5.06 13.12
N PHE A 118 4.20 -5.68 13.98
CA PHE A 118 5.26 -4.99 14.71
C PHE A 118 6.67 -5.10 14.09
N GLN A 119 6.82 -5.74 12.92
CA GLN A 119 8.11 -5.91 12.24
C GLN A 119 8.85 -4.58 12.00
N TYR A 120 8.09 -3.50 11.72
CA TYR A 120 8.64 -2.18 11.43
C TYR A 120 8.78 -1.27 12.65
N LEU A 121 8.26 -1.69 13.81
CA LEU A 121 8.45 -0.94 15.05
C LEU A 121 9.89 -1.07 15.49
N LYS A 122 10.61 0.06 15.57
CA LYS A 122 12.03 0.08 15.97
C LYS A 122 12.15 0.27 17.48
N PRO A 123 13.12 -0.38 18.16
CA PRO A 123 13.38 -0.19 19.59
C PRO A 123 13.59 1.29 19.96
N HIS A 124 14.31 2.04 19.12
CA HIS A 124 14.54 3.47 19.33
C HIS A 124 13.25 4.32 19.30
N THR A 125 12.21 3.85 18.62
CA THR A 125 10.90 4.51 18.65
C THR A 125 10.28 4.39 20.03
N VAL A 126 10.34 3.20 20.64
CA VAL A 126 9.84 2.94 22.00
C VAL A 126 10.71 3.64 23.05
N MET A 127 12.04 3.66 22.85
CA MET A 127 12.96 4.42 23.71
C MET A 127 12.55 5.89 23.81
N GLY A 128 12.21 6.53 22.69
CA GLY A 128 11.73 7.91 22.68
C GLY A 128 10.36 8.13 23.33
N TRP A 129 9.66 7.06 23.71
CA TRP A 129 8.39 7.13 24.44
C TRP A 129 8.55 6.96 25.94
N ILE A 130 9.70 6.47 26.40
CA ILE A 130 9.98 6.23 27.81
C ILE A 130 10.79 7.41 28.35
N VAL A 131 10.40 7.91 29.51
CA VAL A 131 11.14 8.95 30.25
C VAL A 131 11.47 8.42 31.64
N ASN A 132 12.63 8.80 32.14
CA ASN A 132 13.05 8.49 33.51
C ASN A 132 12.85 9.74 34.36
N VAL A 133 11.99 9.64 35.38
CA VAL A 133 11.71 10.73 36.31
C VAL A 133 11.88 10.20 37.72
N GLY A 134 12.79 10.80 38.49
CA GLY A 134 13.04 10.40 39.88
C GLY A 134 13.51 8.94 40.06
N GLY A 135 14.23 8.39 39.08
CA GLY A 135 14.70 6.99 39.10
C GLY A 135 13.68 5.96 38.61
N PHE A 136 12.46 6.37 38.28
CA PHE A 136 11.44 5.48 37.73
C PHE A 136 11.24 5.75 36.24
N SER A 137 11.19 4.67 35.46
CA SER A 137 10.81 4.73 34.05
C SER A 137 9.28 4.81 33.94
N GLN A 138 8.79 5.71 33.10
CA GLN A 138 7.38 5.86 32.80
C GLN A 138 7.18 6.24 31.34
N TRP A 139 5.95 6.08 30.83
CA TRP A 139 5.60 6.61 29.52
C TRP A 139 5.63 8.14 29.54
N SER A 140 6.16 8.73 28.47
CA SER A 140 6.22 10.18 28.33
C SER A 140 4.81 10.78 28.28
N PRO A 141 4.58 11.96 28.90
CA PRO A 141 3.28 12.63 28.86
C PRO A 141 2.78 12.87 27.42
N ALA A 142 3.70 13.18 26.50
CA ALA A 142 3.39 13.39 25.09
C ALA A 142 2.89 12.13 24.36
N VAL A 143 3.28 10.94 24.81
CA VAL A 143 2.80 9.68 24.26
C VAL A 143 1.47 9.28 24.88
N LEU A 144 1.30 9.47 26.18
CA LEU A 144 0.01 9.28 26.86
C LEU A 144 -1.07 10.18 26.23
N ALA A 145 -0.80 11.47 26.09
CA ALA A 145 -1.71 12.41 25.44
C ALA A 145 -2.05 12.00 23.99
N ARG A 146 -1.10 11.41 23.26
CA ARG A 146 -1.35 10.88 21.91
C ARG A 146 -2.20 9.62 21.91
N ALA A 147 -1.94 8.71 22.84
CA ALA A 147 -2.72 7.49 23.02
C ALA A 147 -4.18 7.82 23.40
N ASP A 148 -4.39 8.79 24.30
CA ASP A 148 -5.71 9.24 24.71
C ASP A 148 -6.48 9.88 23.55
N LYS A 149 -5.78 10.69 22.75
CA LYS A 149 -6.33 11.28 21.53
C LYS A 149 -6.71 10.23 20.48
N GLY A 150 -6.13 9.02 20.57
CA GLY A 150 -6.43 7.88 19.74
C GLY A 150 -5.99 8.07 18.29
N ASN A 151 -6.74 7.45 17.37
CA ASN A 151 -6.44 7.51 15.95
C ASN A 151 -6.90 8.84 15.34
N ILE A 152 -6.09 9.89 15.47
CA ILE A 152 -6.18 11.02 14.55
C ILE A 152 -5.29 10.66 13.36
N PRO A 153 -5.86 10.27 12.20
CA PRO A 153 -5.07 10.19 10.99
C PRO A 153 -4.51 11.59 10.75
N GLY A 154 -3.20 11.76 10.97
CA GLY A 154 -2.50 12.97 10.59
C GLY A 154 -2.87 13.24 9.14
N HIS A 155 -3.42 14.44 8.87
CA HIS A 155 -4.07 14.79 7.62
C HIS A 155 -3.21 14.41 6.39
N ASN A 156 -3.45 13.22 5.85
CA ASN A 156 -3.22 12.95 4.45
C ASN A 156 -4.39 13.63 3.75
N LYS A 157 -4.15 14.71 2.99
CA LYS A 157 -5.16 15.45 2.22
C LYS A 157 -5.86 14.61 1.11
N GLY A 158 -5.81 13.28 1.19
CA GLY A 158 -6.44 12.36 0.27
C GLY A 158 -6.64 10.99 0.90
N GLY A 159 -7.87 10.69 1.32
CA GLY A 159 -8.42 9.35 1.22
C GLY A 159 -8.60 8.55 2.51
N ARG A 160 -9.89 8.37 2.83
CA ARG A 160 -10.54 7.35 3.68
C ARG A 160 -10.50 7.55 5.21
N HIS A 161 -11.56 8.19 5.69
CA HIS A 161 -12.06 8.10 7.06
C HIS A 161 -12.73 6.72 7.25
N GLY A 162 -12.11 5.86 8.06
CA GLY A 162 -12.70 4.62 8.56
C GLY A 162 -12.47 4.59 10.06
N ILE A 163 -13.52 4.91 10.81
CA ILE A 163 -13.53 5.13 12.25
C ILE A 163 -13.44 3.78 12.96
N LEU A 164 -12.40 3.58 13.78
CA LEU A 164 -12.43 2.61 14.87
C LEU A 164 -12.89 3.37 16.11
N VAL A 165 -14.13 3.12 16.52
CA VAL A 165 -14.78 3.72 17.68
C VAL A 165 -14.02 3.37 18.96
N ARG A 166 -13.96 4.35 19.86
CA ARG A 166 -13.22 4.36 21.13
C ARG A 166 -13.89 3.38 22.12
N ASN A 167 -13.20 2.31 22.52
CA ASN A 167 -13.57 1.58 23.74
C ASN A 167 -12.93 2.29 24.93
N HIS A 168 -13.78 2.84 25.80
CA HIS A 168 -13.38 3.51 27.03
C HIS A 168 -12.73 2.47 27.95
N VAL A 169 -11.42 2.56 28.16
CA VAL A 169 -10.73 1.79 29.21
C VAL A 169 -10.36 2.79 30.29
N THR A 170 -11.09 2.75 31.40
CA THR A 170 -10.72 3.45 32.64
C THR A 170 -9.54 2.73 33.28
N PHE A 171 -8.48 3.47 33.57
CA PHE A 171 -7.32 3.01 34.34
C PHE A 171 -7.56 3.11 35.84
#